data_AF-A0A7I7TYQ9-F1
#
_entry.id   AF-A0A7I7TYQ9-F1
#
_cell.length_a   1.000
_cell.length_b   1.000
_cell.length_c   1.000
_cell.angle_alpha   90.00
_cell.angle_beta   90.00
_cell.angle_gamma   90.00
#
_symmetry.space_group_name_H-M   'P 1'
#
loop_
_entity.id
_entity.type
_entity.pdbx_description
1 polymer ?
#
loop_
_entity_poly.entity_id
_entity_poly.type
_entity_poly.pdbx_seq_one_letter_code
_entity_poly.pdbx_strand_id
1 'polypeptide(L)'
;MSAQEFRDDDAGYLQWLATHRDGFVINIARNRRAVDARTHRAQCRTISGNNPRGGPWTGPYVKVCADTLAELEHWAAGEVIGETIRRCGICAAGEPQASVVSPEPSGPAEASVVASARFRIRGPEPGMAIVEAWADDYIRFEHRPAWEEQLRAEIRDRCRRLEPPDDYVLHASFFGSKRANADVENLALYNIDSFSIAGRNGIRFEHGANVPPGTDGAEFLFGYRYAISPRTGTFAAWRRGRVLASFDWVDMGTILGDKRAAQVWLNLVRGSANVSEVARTPGTRFAVKVEMRPPQGRRAVPGDLMKGTLDGTICAFQAHTDTAALPQVAERLSAMMPADATEIEARLLDVRRAVIGKSSRLVSTFREGVQWNPTDHDCVAGELLLAEPVDDRWAIKGEIVELLR
;
A
#
# COMPACT_ATOMS: atom_id res chain seq x y z
N MET A 1 -42.94 -2.26 1.82
CA MET A 1 -42.97 -3.70 1.48
C MET A 1 -41.72 -4.33 2.09
N SER A 2 -41.74 -5.59 2.53
CA SER A 2 -40.54 -6.20 3.12
C SER A 2 -39.41 -6.30 2.09
N ALA A 3 -38.16 -6.25 2.55
CA ALA A 3 -36.99 -6.40 1.70
C ALA A 3 -37.02 -7.73 0.92
N GLN A 4 -36.67 -7.69 -0.37
CA GLN A 4 -36.69 -8.82 -1.28
C GLN A 4 -35.27 -9.27 -1.63
N GLU A 5 -34.99 -10.56 -1.50
CA GLU A 5 -33.68 -11.16 -1.86
C GLU A 5 -33.71 -11.75 -3.28
N PHE A 6 -32.70 -11.41 -4.08
CA PHE A 6 -32.43 -12.03 -5.39
C PHE A 6 -31.09 -12.77 -5.35
N ARG A 7 -31.12 -14.04 -5.76
CA ARG A 7 -29.97 -14.97 -5.82
C ARG A 7 -30.13 -15.85 -7.05
N ASP A 8 -29.09 -15.90 -7.89
CA ASP A 8 -29.14 -16.60 -9.18
C ASP A 8 -30.32 -16.16 -10.09
N ASP A 9 -30.85 -14.94 -9.86
CA ASP A 9 -31.99 -14.36 -10.56
C ASP A 9 -31.68 -12.92 -11.00
N ASP A 10 -30.87 -12.82 -12.05
CA ASP A 10 -30.53 -11.55 -12.67
C ASP A 10 -31.74 -10.88 -13.33
N ALA A 11 -32.65 -11.67 -13.90
CA ALA A 11 -33.81 -11.16 -14.60
C ALA A 11 -34.76 -10.45 -13.63
N GLY A 12 -35.08 -11.09 -12.50
CA GLY A 12 -35.89 -10.49 -11.44
C GLY A 12 -35.21 -9.28 -10.80
N TYR A 13 -33.89 -9.35 -10.56
CA TYR A 13 -33.14 -8.21 -10.04
C TYR A 13 -33.15 -6.99 -10.99
N LEU A 14 -32.90 -7.21 -12.28
CA LEU A 14 -32.92 -6.15 -13.28
C LEU A 14 -34.32 -5.56 -13.49
N GLN A 15 -35.36 -6.40 -13.43
CA GLN A 15 -36.75 -5.95 -13.46
C GLN A 15 -37.06 -5.07 -12.24
N TRP A 16 -36.60 -5.47 -11.06
CA TRP A 16 -36.79 -4.70 -9.83
C TRP A 16 -36.12 -3.32 -9.92
N LEU A 17 -34.88 -3.25 -10.42
CA LEU A 17 -34.18 -1.96 -10.64
C LEU A 17 -34.89 -1.03 -11.63
N ALA A 18 -35.57 -1.60 -12.64
CA ALA A 18 -36.30 -0.82 -13.63
C ALA A 18 -37.57 -0.17 -13.05
N THR A 19 -38.23 -0.84 -12.11
CA THR A 19 -39.49 -0.37 -11.51
C THR A 19 -39.30 0.40 -10.18
N HIS A 20 -38.17 0.24 -9.49
CA HIS A 20 -37.90 0.86 -8.18
C HIS A 20 -36.68 1.79 -8.24
N ARG A 21 -36.77 2.83 -9.09
CA ARG A 21 -35.69 3.77 -9.40
C ARG A 21 -35.14 4.51 -8.18
N ASP A 22 -35.98 4.79 -7.18
CA ASP A 22 -35.58 5.48 -5.95
C ASP A 22 -35.29 4.51 -4.79
N GLY A 23 -35.41 3.21 -5.04
CA GLY A 23 -35.17 2.17 -4.06
C GLY A 23 -33.68 1.97 -3.72
N PHE A 24 -33.44 1.06 -2.80
CA PHE A 24 -32.11 0.75 -2.27
C PHE A 24 -31.79 -0.73 -2.45
N VAL A 25 -30.49 -1.03 -2.53
CA VAL A 25 -29.98 -2.40 -2.69
C VAL A 25 -28.77 -2.62 -1.79
N ILE A 26 -28.81 -3.63 -0.92
CA ILE A 26 -27.61 -4.22 -0.34
C ILE A 26 -27.03 -5.21 -1.35
N ASN A 27 -25.79 -4.98 -1.74
CA ASN A 27 -24.97 -5.96 -2.44
C ASN A 27 -24.09 -6.67 -1.42
N ILE A 28 -24.27 -7.97 -1.22
CA ILE A 28 -23.54 -8.76 -0.21
C ILE A 28 -23.02 -10.07 -0.81
N ALA A 29 -21.84 -10.52 -0.40
CA ALA A 29 -21.32 -11.81 -0.83
C ALA A 29 -22.19 -12.96 -0.30
N ARG A 30 -22.20 -14.11 -0.99
CA ARG A 30 -23.03 -15.28 -0.59
C ARG A 30 -22.81 -15.77 0.84
N ASN A 31 -21.60 -15.57 1.37
CA ASN A 31 -21.24 -15.91 2.74
C ASN A 31 -21.81 -14.93 3.79
N ARG A 32 -22.60 -13.93 3.36
CA ARG A 32 -23.30 -12.92 4.17
C ARG A 32 -22.41 -12.16 5.16
N ARG A 33 -21.13 -11.96 4.85
CA ARG A 33 -20.24 -11.15 5.69
C ARG A 33 -20.57 -9.66 5.56
N ALA A 34 -20.89 -9.00 6.67
CA ALA A 34 -21.23 -7.56 6.71
C ALA A 34 -20.12 -6.66 6.13
N VAL A 35 -18.84 -7.04 6.32
CA VAL A 35 -17.69 -6.30 5.77
C VAL A 35 -17.67 -6.25 4.24
N ASP A 36 -18.26 -7.26 3.59
CA ASP A 36 -18.38 -7.38 2.14
C ASP A 36 -19.70 -6.78 1.61
N ALA A 37 -20.59 -6.39 2.52
CA ALA A 37 -21.87 -5.78 2.20
C ALA A 37 -21.72 -4.29 1.92
N ARG A 38 -22.40 -3.78 0.90
CA ARG A 38 -22.53 -2.34 0.63
C ARG A 38 -23.96 -2.00 0.30
N THR A 39 -24.46 -0.90 0.86
CA THR A 39 -25.77 -0.33 0.52
C THR A 39 -25.64 0.66 -0.64
N HIS A 40 -26.46 0.48 -1.65
CA HIS A 40 -26.52 1.29 -2.87
C HIS A 40 -27.91 1.87 -3.07
N ARG A 41 -28.02 2.95 -3.84
CA ARG A 41 -29.27 3.32 -4.51
C ARG A 41 -29.46 2.43 -5.74
N ALA A 42 -30.70 2.13 -6.12
CA ALA A 42 -31.03 1.32 -7.29
C ALA A 42 -30.38 1.85 -8.58
N GLN A 43 -30.27 3.18 -8.71
CA GLN A 43 -29.62 3.82 -9.86
C GLN A 43 -28.09 3.82 -9.82
N CYS A 44 -27.47 3.23 -8.80
CA CYS A 44 -26.01 3.23 -8.68
C CYS A 44 -25.36 2.44 -9.82
N ARG A 45 -24.58 3.12 -10.67
CA ARG A 45 -23.91 2.52 -11.83
C ARG A 45 -23.01 1.32 -11.55
N THR A 46 -22.66 1.05 -10.29
CA THR A 46 -21.84 -0.13 -9.93
C THR A 46 -22.69 -1.39 -9.72
N ILE A 47 -24.01 -1.23 -9.64
CA ILE A 47 -24.97 -2.33 -9.45
C ILE A 47 -26.12 -2.30 -10.47
N SER A 48 -26.09 -1.36 -11.43
CA SER A 48 -27.08 -1.21 -12.49
C SER A 48 -26.42 -0.98 -13.85
N GLY A 49 -27.16 -1.14 -14.94
CA GLY A 49 -26.66 -0.99 -16.30
C GLY A 49 -25.87 -2.22 -16.78
N ASN A 50 -24.74 -2.00 -17.47
CA ASN A 50 -23.85 -3.10 -17.86
C ASN A 50 -22.91 -3.46 -16.70
N ASN A 51 -22.86 -4.74 -16.34
CA ASN A 51 -22.00 -5.21 -15.27
C ASN A 51 -20.52 -4.89 -15.61
N PRO A 52 -19.84 -4.01 -14.84
CA PRO A 52 -18.49 -3.57 -15.15
C PRO A 52 -17.45 -4.70 -15.14
N ARG A 53 -17.77 -5.85 -14.52
CA ARG A 53 -16.90 -7.02 -14.43
C ARG A 53 -17.21 -8.10 -15.45
N GLY A 54 -18.27 -7.95 -16.24
CA GLY A 54 -18.83 -9.02 -17.07
C GLY A 54 -19.44 -10.15 -16.24
N GLY A 55 -20.50 -10.77 -16.73
CA GLY A 55 -21.20 -11.88 -16.05
C GLY A 55 -22.37 -11.46 -15.15
N PRO A 56 -22.96 -12.41 -14.40
CA PRO A 56 -24.23 -12.20 -13.72
C PRO A 56 -24.13 -11.31 -12.48
N TRP A 57 -25.16 -10.51 -12.23
CA TRP A 57 -25.31 -9.62 -11.09
C TRP A 57 -25.49 -10.37 -9.76
N THR A 58 -26.17 -11.51 -9.79
CA THR A 58 -26.55 -12.34 -8.63
C THR A 58 -25.72 -13.64 -8.54
N GLY A 59 -24.63 -13.73 -9.31
CA GLY A 59 -23.71 -14.87 -9.28
C GLY A 59 -22.93 -14.95 -7.96
N PRO A 60 -21.78 -14.27 -7.81
CA PRO A 60 -21.03 -14.29 -6.55
C PRO A 60 -21.68 -13.49 -5.40
N TYR A 61 -22.75 -12.74 -5.70
CA TYR A 61 -23.42 -11.84 -4.77
C TYR A 61 -24.91 -12.13 -4.65
N VAL A 62 -25.45 -11.81 -3.48
CA VAL A 62 -26.89 -11.75 -3.21
C VAL A 62 -27.29 -10.27 -3.20
N LYS A 63 -28.43 -9.95 -3.80
CA LYS A 63 -28.98 -8.58 -3.84
C LYS A 63 -30.21 -8.53 -2.96
N VAL A 64 -30.19 -7.68 -1.95
CA VAL A 64 -31.36 -7.45 -1.10
C VAL A 64 -31.89 -6.06 -1.40
N CYS A 65 -33.12 -5.98 -1.87
CA CYS A 65 -33.70 -4.78 -2.43
C CYS A 65 -34.92 -4.34 -1.62
N ALA A 66 -35.07 -3.05 -1.36
CA ALA A 66 -36.25 -2.48 -0.73
C ALA A 66 -36.49 -1.04 -1.20
N ASP A 67 -37.70 -0.55 -1.05
CA ASP A 67 -38.07 0.81 -1.49
C ASP A 67 -37.47 1.87 -0.58
N THR A 68 -37.29 1.55 0.70
CA THR A 68 -36.73 2.46 1.69
C THR A 68 -35.47 1.89 2.34
N LEU A 69 -34.59 2.79 2.79
CA LEU A 69 -33.40 2.40 3.53
C LEU A 69 -33.75 1.73 4.87
N ALA A 70 -34.80 2.20 5.54
CA ALA A 70 -35.25 1.66 6.82
C ALA A 70 -35.63 0.17 6.69
N GLU A 71 -36.23 -0.24 5.57
CA GLU A 71 -36.56 -1.64 5.30
C GLU A 71 -35.30 -2.51 5.10
N LEU A 72 -34.24 -1.97 4.48
CA LEU A 72 -32.96 -2.67 4.36
C LEU A 72 -32.19 -2.74 5.68
N GLU A 73 -32.24 -1.68 6.48
CA GLU A 73 -31.62 -1.63 7.81
C GLU A 73 -32.31 -2.61 8.76
N HIS A 74 -33.65 -2.70 8.70
CA HIS A 74 -34.42 -3.68 9.45
C HIS A 74 -34.07 -5.11 9.03
N TRP A 75 -33.97 -5.37 7.72
CA TRP A 75 -33.51 -6.66 7.20
C TRP A 75 -32.09 -7.00 7.67
N ALA A 76 -31.16 -6.03 7.59
CA ALA A 76 -29.77 -6.23 8.01
C ALA A 76 -29.67 -6.53 9.52
N ALA A 77 -30.44 -5.85 10.35
CA ALA A 77 -30.49 -6.07 11.79
C ALA A 77 -31.02 -7.47 12.17
N GLY A 78 -31.96 -8.02 11.39
CA GLY A 78 -32.55 -9.34 11.63
C GLY A 78 -31.71 -10.52 11.12
N GLU A 79 -31.10 -10.40 9.94
CA GLU A 79 -30.46 -11.52 9.23
C GLU A 79 -28.92 -11.48 9.23
N VAL A 80 -28.32 -10.29 9.40
CA VAL A 80 -26.86 -10.07 9.26
C VAL A 80 -26.34 -9.23 10.43
N ILE A 81 -26.30 -9.83 11.61
CA ILE A 81 -25.36 -9.47 12.70
C ILE A 81 -25.42 -7.98 13.09
N GLY A 82 -26.54 -7.44 13.60
CA GLY A 82 -26.57 -6.25 14.48
C GLY A 82 -25.73 -5.00 14.12
N GLU A 83 -25.25 -4.87 12.88
CA GLU A 83 -24.22 -3.91 12.45
C GLU A 83 -24.76 -3.12 11.25
N THR A 84 -24.45 -1.81 11.23
CA THR A 84 -24.85 -0.94 10.13
C THR A 84 -24.01 -1.23 8.88
N ILE A 85 -24.66 -1.64 7.78
CA ILE A 85 -23.99 -1.88 6.50
C ILE A 85 -23.52 -0.55 5.91
N ARG A 86 -22.23 -0.48 5.58
CA ARG A 86 -21.63 0.72 4.98
C ARG A 86 -22.26 1.04 3.63
N ARG A 87 -22.55 2.32 3.40
CA ARG A 87 -23.02 2.78 2.09
C ARG A 87 -21.88 2.78 1.07
N CYS A 88 -22.24 2.58 -0.19
CA CYS A 88 -21.34 2.76 -1.31
C CYS A 88 -20.84 4.22 -1.34
N GLY A 89 -19.53 4.43 -1.53
CA GLY A 89 -18.94 5.77 -1.57
C GLY A 89 -19.53 6.67 -2.65
N ILE A 90 -20.05 6.10 -3.74
CA ILE A 90 -20.76 6.85 -4.80
C ILE A 90 -22.16 7.27 -4.34
N CYS A 91 -22.87 6.39 -3.62
CA CYS A 91 -24.22 6.68 -3.14
C CYS A 91 -24.23 7.59 -1.90
N ALA A 92 -23.17 7.54 -1.09
CA ALA A 92 -23.02 8.36 0.11
C ALA A 92 -22.67 9.83 -0.22
N ALA A 93 -21.95 10.08 -1.32
CA ALA A 93 -21.58 11.42 -1.75
C ALA A 93 -22.75 12.26 -2.33
N GLY A 94 -23.93 11.65 -2.52
CA GLY A 94 -25.12 12.28 -3.07
C GLY A 94 -26.20 12.65 -2.05
N GLU A 95 -25.94 12.51 -0.75
CA GLU A 95 -26.89 12.90 0.31
C GLU A 95 -26.36 14.05 1.17
N PRO A 96 -27.16 15.11 1.39
CA PRO A 96 -26.83 16.14 2.37
C PRO A 96 -26.99 15.57 3.78
N GLN A 97 -25.89 15.37 4.51
CA GLN A 97 -25.93 15.10 5.94
C GLN A 97 -25.92 16.41 6.74
N ALA A 98 -26.86 16.51 7.68
CA ALA A 98 -27.04 17.64 8.57
C ALA A 98 -25.78 17.94 9.40
N SER A 99 -25.43 19.22 9.42
CA SER A 99 -24.25 19.84 10.01
C SER A 99 -24.20 19.80 11.55
N VAL A 100 -23.00 19.61 12.10
CA VAL A 100 -22.57 20.24 13.37
C VAL A 100 -21.41 21.20 13.06
N VAL A 101 -21.71 22.47 13.32
CA VAL A 101 -21.00 23.77 13.18
C VAL A 101 -19.63 23.77 13.93
N SER A 102 -18.53 24.49 13.62
CA SER A 102 -18.22 25.85 13.10
C SER A 102 -16.70 25.99 12.84
N PRO A 103 -16.14 27.14 12.39
CA PRO A 103 -16.53 28.10 11.35
C PRO A 103 -15.46 28.25 10.23
N GLU A 104 -15.88 28.76 9.07
CA GLU A 104 -15.05 29.07 7.89
C GLU A 104 -14.16 30.34 8.05
N PRO A 105 -13.33 30.65 7.03
CA PRO A 105 -13.78 31.62 6.03
C PRO A 105 -13.74 31.09 4.58
N SER A 106 -14.75 31.55 3.85
CA SER A 106 -15.22 31.13 2.54
C SER A 106 -14.38 31.67 1.38
N GLY A 107 -14.27 30.87 0.32
CA GLY A 107 -14.02 31.30 -1.05
C GLY A 107 -14.70 30.31 -2.00
N PRO A 108 -15.42 30.75 -3.06
CA PRO A 108 -16.23 29.86 -3.86
C PRO A 108 -15.37 29.09 -4.87
N ALA A 109 -15.47 27.76 -4.88
CA ALA A 109 -15.05 26.95 -6.01
C ALA A 109 -16.30 26.52 -6.78
N GLU A 110 -16.48 27.22 -7.90
CA GLU A 110 -17.42 26.94 -8.96
C GLU A 110 -17.34 25.47 -9.42
N ALA A 111 -18.48 25.01 -9.95
CA ALA A 111 -18.59 23.75 -10.67
C ALA A 111 -17.50 23.62 -11.75
N SER A 112 -16.50 22.77 -11.51
CA SER A 112 -15.56 22.34 -12.55
C SER A 112 -16.07 21.06 -13.19
N VAL A 113 -16.56 21.20 -14.41
CA VAL A 113 -16.48 20.22 -15.50
C VAL A 113 -15.21 19.35 -15.31
N VAL A 114 -15.33 18.03 -15.43
CA VAL A 114 -14.18 17.12 -15.35
C VAL A 114 -13.27 17.39 -16.54
N ALA A 115 -12.34 18.33 -16.39
CA ALA A 115 -11.18 18.45 -17.23
C ALA A 115 -10.39 17.16 -17.07
N SER A 116 -9.91 16.60 -18.18
CA SER A 116 -8.90 15.54 -18.14
C SER A 116 -7.74 16.00 -17.24
N ALA A 117 -7.49 15.29 -16.15
CA ALA A 117 -6.42 15.61 -15.21
C ALA A 117 -5.10 15.84 -15.97
N ARG A 118 -4.39 16.90 -15.62
CA ARG A 118 -3.18 17.33 -16.31
C ARG A 118 -1.97 16.67 -15.67
N PHE A 119 -0.95 16.43 -16.49
CA PHE A 119 0.38 16.12 -16.01
C PHE A 119 1.45 16.82 -16.86
N ARG A 120 2.62 17.00 -16.26
CA ARG A 120 3.85 17.49 -16.89
C ARG A 120 4.98 16.54 -16.53
N ILE A 121 5.95 16.41 -17.43
CA ILE A 121 7.16 15.63 -17.17
C ILE A 121 8.35 16.24 -17.89
N ARG A 122 9.51 16.25 -17.24
CA ARG A 122 10.79 16.72 -17.79
C ARG A 122 11.91 15.72 -17.54
N GLY A 123 12.99 15.88 -18.31
CA GLY A 123 14.22 15.10 -18.17
C GLY A 123 14.17 13.63 -18.64
N PRO A 124 15.29 12.91 -18.55
CA PRO A 124 16.62 13.47 -18.35
C PRO A 124 17.06 14.39 -19.49
N GLU A 125 17.88 15.38 -19.17
CA GLU A 125 18.52 16.31 -20.10
C GLU A 125 20.05 16.06 -20.12
N PRO A 126 20.78 16.43 -21.19
CA PRO A 126 22.23 16.34 -21.20
C PRO A 126 22.85 17.05 -19.98
N GLY A 127 23.62 16.31 -19.17
CA GLY A 127 24.22 16.82 -17.94
C GLY A 127 23.30 16.83 -16.70
N MET A 128 22.02 16.48 -16.84
CA MET A 128 21.06 16.40 -15.74
C MET A 128 20.36 15.04 -15.72
N ALA A 129 20.91 14.11 -14.92
CA ALA A 129 20.37 12.75 -14.73
C ALA A 129 19.18 12.73 -13.75
N ILE A 130 18.15 13.52 -14.06
CA ILE A 130 16.95 13.72 -13.24
C ILE A 130 15.70 13.63 -14.12
N VAL A 131 14.68 12.90 -13.66
CA VAL A 131 13.32 12.90 -14.20
C VAL A 131 12.40 13.50 -13.16
N GLU A 132 11.61 14.48 -13.55
CA GLU A 132 10.61 15.10 -12.68
C GLU A 132 9.26 15.13 -13.38
N ALA A 133 8.22 14.81 -12.62
CA ALA A 133 6.86 14.85 -13.11
C ALA A 133 5.93 15.51 -12.09
N TRP A 134 4.90 16.15 -12.59
CA TRP A 134 3.85 16.80 -11.80
C TRP A 134 2.49 16.38 -12.34
N ALA A 135 1.52 16.23 -11.45
CA ALA A 135 0.18 15.82 -11.84
C ALA A 135 -0.89 16.34 -10.88
N ASP A 136 -2.12 16.49 -11.42
CA ASP A 136 -3.29 16.87 -10.62
C ASP A 136 -3.76 15.71 -9.71
N ASP A 137 -3.40 14.44 -10.01
CA ASP A 137 -3.61 13.26 -9.15
C ASP A 137 -2.39 12.31 -9.23
N TYR A 138 -2.24 11.38 -8.28
CA TYR A 138 -1.15 10.40 -8.29
C TYR A 138 -1.50 9.10 -9.03
N ILE A 139 -0.48 8.36 -9.47
CA ILE A 139 -0.62 7.10 -10.21
C ILE A 139 -1.10 6.01 -9.27
N ARG A 140 -2.29 5.48 -9.56
CA ARG A 140 -2.94 4.45 -8.76
C ARG A 140 -2.37 3.07 -9.06
N PHE A 141 -2.59 2.15 -8.12
CA PHE A 141 -2.19 0.76 -8.30
C PHE A 141 -3.02 0.06 -9.39
N GLU A 142 -4.35 0.21 -9.31
CA GLU A 142 -5.31 -0.42 -10.22
C GLU A 142 -6.33 0.59 -10.75
N HIS A 143 -7.03 0.21 -11.83
CA HIS A 143 -8.06 1.03 -12.48
C HIS A 143 -7.56 2.42 -12.88
N ARG A 144 -6.34 2.48 -13.41
CA ARG A 144 -5.71 3.71 -13.89
C ARG A 144 -6.46 4.26 -15.11
N PRO A 145 -6.88 5.54 -15.11
CA PRO A 145 -7.33 6.21 -16.32
C PRO A 145 -6.18 6.37 -17.32
N ALA A 146 -6.51 6.62 -18.59
CA ALA A 146 -5.55 6.67 -19.69
C ALA A 146 -4.38 7.66 -19.44
N TRP A 147 -4.65 8.80 -18.82
CA TRP A 147 -3.62 9.80 -18.52
C TRP A 147 -2.62 9.32 -17.44
N GLU A 148 -3.05 8.51 -16.46
CA GLU A 148 -2.15 7.92 -15.45
C GLU A 148 -1.26 6.86 -16.09
N GLU A 149 -1.80 6.04 -17.00
CA GLU A 149 -0.99 5.07 -17.76
C GLU A 149 0.03 5.78 -18.67
N GLN A 150 -0.36 6.91 -19.29
CA GLN A 150 0.55 7.71 -20.10
C GLN A 150 1.67 8.32 -19.25
N LEU A 151 1.34 8.97 -18.12
CA LEU A 151 2.33 9.53 -17.21
C LEU A 151 3.28 8.45 -16.68
N ARG A 152 2.72 7.30 -16.28
CA ARG A 152 3.50 6.15 -15.84
C ARG A 152 4.46 5.67 -16.92
N ALA A 153 4.00 5.50 -18.16
CA ALA A 153 4.83 5.08 -19.28
C ALA A 153 5.98 6.08 -19.52
N GLU A 154 5.68 7.38 -19.52
CA GLU A 154 6.68 8.44 -19.66
C GLU A 154 7.74 8.40 -18.55
N ILE A 155 7.34 8.25 -17.28
CA ILE A 155 8.30 8.10 -16.17
C ILE A 155 9.20 6.88 -16.40
N ARG A 156 8.62 5.73 -16.76
CA ARG A 156 9.37 4.49 -16.99
C ARG A 156 10.40 4.65 -18.09
N ASP A 157 9.98 5.13 -19.25
CA ASP A 157 10.86 5.29 -20.41
C ASP A 157 11.98 6.29 -20.15
N ARG A 158 11.69 7.37 -19.43
CA ARG A 158 12.70 8.37 -19.05
C ARG A 158 13.68 7.81 -18.01
N CYS A 159 13.19 7.09 -17.00
CA CYS A 159 14.03 6.46 -15.99
C CYS A 159 14.93 5.35 -16.55
N ARG A 160 14.53 4.66 -17.63
CA ARG A 160 15.41 3.70 -18.33
C ARG A 160 16.66 4.34 -18.95
N ARG A 161 16.64 5.66 -19.16
CA ARG A 161 17.78 6.45 -19.67
C ARG A 161 18.69 6.95 -18.55
N LEU A 162 18.34 6.72 -17.28
CA LEU A 162 19.18 7.06 -16.14
C LEU A 162 20.11 5.88 -15.86
N GLU A 163 21.38 6.01 -16.23
CA GLU A 163 22.40 5.00 -15.92
C GLU A 163 23.30 5.48 -14.77
N PRO A 164 23.22 4.89 -13.57
CA PRO A 164 24.05 5.31 -12.45
C PRO A 164 25.50 4.80 -12.60
N PRO A 165 26.52 5.65 -12.36
CA PRO A 165 27.85 5.16 -12.03
C PRO A 165 27.83 4.28 -10.76
N ASP A 166 28.87 3.46 -10.55
CA ASP A 166 28.91 2.44 -9.48
C ASP A 166 28.61 3.00 -8.07
N ASP A 167 29.17 4.16 -7.74
CA ASP A 167 28.97 4.84 -6.45
C ASP A 167 27.71 5.73 -6.38
N TYR A 168 26.78 5.55 -7.31
CA TYR A 168 25.53 6.31 -7.38
C TYR A 168 24.32 5.37 -7.38
N VAL A 169 23.21 5.88 -6.87
CA VAL A 169 21.96 5.16 -6.69
C VAL A 169 20.80 5.97 -7.24
N LEU A 170 19.68 5.30 -7.54
CA LEU A 170 18.44 6.01 -7.83
C LEU A 170 17.87 6.57 -6.53
N HIS A 171 17.62 7.88 -6.50
CA HIS A 171 16.84 8.54 -5.45
C HIS A 171 15.46 8.94 -5.99
N ALA A 172 14.43 8.23 -5.53
CA ALA A 172 13.02 8.46 -5.89
C ALA A 172 12.28 9.24 -4.80
N SER A 173 11.63 10.34 -5.14
CA SER A 173 10.84 11.13 -4.19
C SER A 173 9.42 11.27 -4.70
N PHE A 174 8.45 11.03 -3.82
CA PHE A 174 7.04 11.35 -4.06
C PHE A 174 6.66 12.59 -3.25
N PHE A 175 5.94 13.52 -3.86
CA PHE A 175 5.48 14.76 -3.24
C PHE A 175 3.95 14.85 -3.32
N GLY A 176 3.36 15.49 -2.31
CA GLY A 176 1.91 15.65 -2.17
C GLY A 176 1.31 14.79 -1.05
N SER A 177 0.02 14.98 -0.82
CA SER A 177 -0.70 14.32 0.27
C SER A 177 -0.98 12.86 -0.04
N LYS A 178 -0.44 11.92 0.76
CA LYS A 178 -0.79 10.50 0.66
C LYS A 178 -1.99 10.15 1.55
N ARG A 179 -2.73 9.11 1.19
CA ARG A 179 -3.72 8.51 2.11
C ARG A 179 -3.03 7.98 3.36
N ALA A 180 -3.73 7.99 4.49
CA ALA A 180 -3.17 7.60 5.78
C ALA A 180 -2.49 6.22 5.75
N ASN A 181 -3.09 5.26 5.03
CA ASN A 181 -2.63 3.89 4.87
C ASN A 181 -1.88 3.61 3.56
N ALA A 182 -1.48 4.64 2.80
CA ALA A 182 -0.70 4.45 1.59
C ALA A 182 0.79 4.45 1.91
N ASP A 183 1.52 3.56 1.25
CA ASP A 183 2.95 3.41 1.47
C ASP A 183 3.72 4.24 0.44
N VAL A 184 4.84 4.81 0.87
CA VAL A 184 5.60 5.75 0.02
C VAL A 184 6.29 5.01 -1.11
N GLU A 185 6.82 3.81 -0.87
CA GLU A 185 7.39 2.95 -1.90
C GLU A 185 6.34 2.51 -2.92
N ASN A 186 5.08 2.37 -2.52
CA ASN A 186 3.99 2.08 -3.46
C ASN A 186 3.79 3.24 -4.45
N LEU A 187 3.78 4.47 -3.93
CA LEU A 187 3.57 5.70 -4.71
C LEU A 187 4.79 6.08 -5.56
N ALA A 188 5.99 5.93 -5.01
CA ALA A 188 7.23 6.34 -5.65
C ALA A 188 7.86 5.24 -6.52
N LEU A 189 7.60 3.96 -6.26
CA LEU A 189 8.30 2.85 -6.92
C LEU A 189 7.35 1.80 -7.50
N TYR A 190 6.65 1.03 -6.67
CA TYR A 190 5.96 -0.20 -7.06
C TYR A 190 4.88 0.02 -8.14
N ASN A 191 4.12 1.11 -8.05
CA ASN A 191 3.10 1.43 -9.05
C ASN A 191 3.71 1.89 -10.39
N ILE A 192 5.02 2.14 -10.44
CA ILE A 192 5.72 2.77 -11.56
C ILE A 192 6.52 1.73 -12.36
N ASP A 193 7.63 1.22 -11.82
CA ASP A 193 8.53 0.28 -12.48
C ASP A 193 9.38 -0.52 -11.49
N SER A 194 10.14 -1.49 -11.99
CA SER A 194 11.21 -2.15 -11.20
C SER A 194 12.51 -1.34 -11.14
N PHE A 195 12.66 -0.32 -11.99
CA PHE A 195 13.87 0.51 -12.10
C PHE A 195 15.16 -0.31 -12.28
N SER A 196 15.11 -1.41 -13.02
CA SER A 196 16.24 -2.35 -13.17
C SER A 196 17.51 -1.76 -13.80
N ILE A 197 17.41 -0.61 -14.47
CA ILE A 197 18.55 0.16 -15.00
C ILE A 197 18.96 1.23 -13.98
N ALA A 198 18.08 2.19 -13.70
CA ALA A 198 18.37 3.33 -12.83
C ALA A 198 18.73 2.94 -11.40
N GLY A 199 18.11 1.90 -10.87
CA GLY A 199 18.32 1.39 -9.52
C GLY A 199 19.34 0.25 -9.44
N ARG A 200 20.14 -0.02 -10.49
CA ARG A 200 21.02 -1.20 -10.56
C ARG A 200 22.02 -1.33 -9.40
N ASN A 201 22.45 -0.21 -8.81
CA ASN A 201 23.38 -0.18 -7.67
C ASN A 201 22.67 -0.02 -6.32
N GLY A 202 21.38 0.31 -6.35
CA GLY A 202 20.57 0.59 -5.16
C GLY A 202 19.48 1.62 -5.44
N ILE A 203 18.49 1.64 -4.56
CA ILE A 203 17.38 2.59 -4.58
C ILE A 203 17.24 3.21 -3.20
N ARG A 204 17.12 4.54 -3.17
CA ARG A 204 16.69 5.36 -2.04
C ARG A 204 15.32 5.95 -2.39
N PHE A 205 14.39 5.95 -1.46
CA PHE A 205 13.12 6.65 -1.64
C PHE A 205 12.73 7.50 -0.43
N GLU A 206 11.92 8.52 -0.65
CA GLU A 206 11.34 9.33 0.43
C GLU A 206 10.03 10.04 0.05
N HIS A 207 9.26 10.42 1.08
CA HIS A 207 8.14 11.33 0.98
C HIS A 207 8.63 12.77 1.14
N GLY A 208 8.56 13.55 0.07
CA GLY A 208 8.99 14.94 0.06
C GLY A 208 8.15 15.84 0.98
N ALA A 209 8.65 17.06 1.23
CA ALA A 209 7.96 18.04 2.05
C ALA A 209 6.81 18.71 1.30
N ASN A 210 7.15 19.45 0.24
CA ASN A 210 6.22 20.19 -0.60
C ASN A 210 6.44 19.83 -2.06
N VAL A 211 5.38 19.90 -2.87
CA VAL A 211 5.49 19.73 -4.32
C VAL A 211 6.38 20.86 -4.87
N PRO A 212 7.50 20.54 -5.53
CA PRO A 212 8.35 21.57 -6.14
C PRO A 212 7.57 22.35 -7.20
N PRO A 213 7.80 23.66 -7.36
CA PRO A 213 7.10 24.45 -8.38
C PRO A 213 7.37 23.90 -9.78
N GLY A 214 6.32 23.87 -10.62
CA GLY A 214 6.45 23.57 -12.03
C GLY A 214 7.26 24.63 -12.78
N THR A 215 7.84 24.26 -13.92
CA THR A 215 8.70 25.16 -14.72
C THR A 215 7.97 26.35 -15.34
N ASP A 216 6.67 26.23 -15.56
CA ASP A 216 5.80 27.24 -16.18
C ASP A 216 4.94 27.99 -15.15
N GLY A 217 5.21 27.81 -13.85
CA GLY A 217 4.40 28.38 -12.78
C GLY A 217 3.06 27.68 -12.56
N ALA A 218 2.77 26.59 -13.27
CA ALA A 218 1.56 25.81 -13.03
C ALA A 218 1.65 25.07 -11.69
N GLU A 219 0.56 25.16 -10.92
CA GLU A 219 0.41 24.42 -9.67
C GLU A 219 -0.12 23.01 -9.93
N PHE A 220 0.43 22.05 -9.19
CA PHE A 220 0.06 20.65 -9.21
C PHE A 220 0.01 20.12 -7.78
N LEU A 221 -0.88 19.17 -7.52
CA LEU A 221 -1.07 18.57 -6.19
C LEU A 221 -0.05 17.49 -5.87
N PHE A 222 0.55 16.89 -6.91
CA PHE A 222 1.47 15.77 -6.78
C PHE A 222 2.72 15.98 -7.61
N GLY A 223 3.83 15.42 -7.12
CA GLY A 223 5.11 15.44 -7.82
C GLY A 223 5.86 14.12 -7.67
N TYR A 224 6.71 13.83 -8.65
CA TYR A 224 7.64 12.71 -8.65
C TYR A 224 9.01 13.23 -9.05
N ARG A 225 10.06 12.72 -8.40
CA ARG A 225 11.45 13.00 -8.78
C ARG A 225 12.27 11.73 -8.74
N TYR A 226 13.01 11.45 -9.80
CA TYR A 226 13.91 10.31 -9.92
C TYR A 226 15.28 10.85 -10.33
N ALA A 227 16.25 10.81 -9.42
CA ALA A 227 17.57 11.39 -9.66
C ALA A 227 18.68 10.39 -9.35
N ILE A 228 19.70 10.37 -10.19
CA ILE A 228 20.95 9.68 -9.87
C ILE A 228 21.70 10.50 -8.82
N SER A 229 21.91 9.91 -7.64
CA SER A 229 22.49 10.60 -6.47
C SER A 229 23.63 9.78 -5.87
N PRO A 230 24.62 10.40 -5.21
CA PRO A 230 25.69 9.66 -4.55
C PRO A 230 25.14 8.64 -3.55
N ARG A 231 25.75 7.45 -3.52
CA ARG A 231 25.43 6.36 -2.59
C ARG A 231 25.51 6.83 -1.14
N THR A 232 26.52 7.63 -0.82
CA THR A 232 26.77 8.22 0.52
C THR A 232 25.83 9.35 0.90
N GLY A 233 24.94 9.78 -0.01
CA GLY A 233 23.95 10.82 0.25
C GLY A 233 22.93 10.42 1.33
N THR A 234 22.10 11.37 1.74
CA THR A 234 21.03 11.19 2.71
C THR A 234 19.66 11.44 2.09
N PHE A 235 18.59 11.22 2.87
CA PHE A 235 17.26 11.74 2.55
C PHE A 235 17.32 13.27 2.46
N ALA A 236 16.61 13.86 1.50
CA ALA A 236 16.61 15.31 1.27
C ALA A 236 15.54 16.01 2.10
N ALA A 237 14.41 15.35 2.38
CA ALA A 237 13.26 15.93 3.06
C ALA A 237 13.15 15.54 4.55
N TRP A 238 14.12 14.76 5.05
CA TRP A 238 14.11 14.21 6.40
C TRP A 238 15.49 14.24 7.03
N ARG A 239 15.53 14.63 8.31
CA ARG A 239 16.70 14.53 9.17
C ARG A 239 16.68 13.21 9.92
N ARG A 240 17.84 12.57 9.99
CA ARG A 240 18.05 11.35 10.78
C ARG A 240 17.86 11.65 12.27
N GLY A 241 17.03 10.86 12.93
CA GLY A 241 16.84 10.85 14.38
C GLY A 241 17.56 9.66 15.04
N ARG A 242 16.93 9.14 16.10
CA ARG A 242 17.45 8.03 16.90
C ARG A 242 17.36 6.69 16.15
N VAL A 243 18.32 5.81 16.38
CA VAL A 243 18.29 4.42 15.89
C VAL A 243 17.35 3.60 16.78
N LEU A 244 16.32 2.99 16.18
CA LEU A 244 15.39 2.09 16.85
C LEU A 244 15.92 0.66 16.89
N ALA A 245 16.49 0.21 15.79
CA ALA A 245 17.12 -1.09 15.68
C ALA A 245 18.25 -1.08 14.66
N SER A 246 19.24 -1.94 14.87
CA SER A 246 20.27 -2.23 13.87
C SER A 246 20.66 -3.71 13.91
N PHE A 247 21.07 -4.24 12.78
CA PHE A 247 21.52 -5.62 12.63
C PHE A 247 22.67 -5.67 11.63
N ASP A 248 23.67 -6.48 11.93
CA ASP A 248 24.78 -6.75 11.00
C ASP A 248 24.36 -7.79 9.95
N TRP A 249 25.29 -8.26 9.13
CA TRP A 249 25.04 -9.23 8.08
C TRP A 249 24.32 -10.49 8.61
N VAL A 250 23.03 -10.59 8.29
CA VAL A 250 22.19 -11.75 8.52
C VAL A 250 22.04 -12.52 7.21
N ASP A 251 22.34 -13.80 7.29
CA ASP A 251 22.22 -14.76 6.20
C ASP A 251 20.75 -15.04 5.87
N MET A 252 20.39 -14.89 4.60
CA MET A 252 19.04 -15.09 4.08
C MET A 252 18.92 -16.40 3.28
N GLY A 253 20.01 -17.16 3.11
CA GLY A 253 20.06 -18.39 2.33
C GLY A 253 20.15 -18.18 0.82
N THR A 254 19.81 -19.22 0.05
CA THR A 254 19.99 -19.25 -1.42
C THR A 254 18.77 -18.77 -2.22
N ILE A 255 17.59 -18.69 -1.59
CA ILE A 255 16.32 -18.35 -2.26
C ILE A 255 15.67 -17.14 -1.60
N LEU A 256 15.64 -16.00 -2.30
CA LEU A 256 14.75 -14.86 -2.02
C LEU A 256 13.60 -14.82 -3.05
N GLY A 257 12.62 -15.70 -2.89
CA GLY A 257 11.47 -15.86 -3.79
C GLY A 257 10.25 -15.03 -3.41
N ASP A 258 9.06 -15.43 -3.87
CA ASP A 258 7.77 -14.73 -3.65
C ASP A 258 7.38 -14.58 -2.17
N LYS A 259 8.03 -15.33 -1.28
CA LYS A 259 7.82 -15.33 0.18
C LYS A 259 8.85 -14.46 0.93
N ARG A 260 9.43 -13.46 0.24
CA ARG A 260 10.55 -12.65 0.74
C ARG A 260 10.32 -12.04 2.11
N ALA A 261 9.14 -11.44 2.36
CA ALA A 261 8.85 -10.81 3.66
C ALA A 261 8.93 -11.81 4.81
N ALA A 262 8.37 -13.03 4.63
CA ALA A 262 8.44 -14.09 5.64
C ALA A 262 9.88 -14.60 5.87
N GLN A 263 10.68 -14.70 4.81
CA GLN A 263 12.09 -15.11 4.89
C GLN A 263 12.94 -14.08 5.62
N VAL A 264 12.80 -12.80 5.26
CA VAL A 264 13.51 -11.71 5.92
C VAL A 264 13.09 -11.63 7.38
N TRP A 265 11.79 -11.69 7.67
CA TRP A 265 11.28 -11.73 9.04
C TRP A 265 11.91 -12.86 9.86
N LEU A 266 11.81 -14.11 9.39
CA LEU A 266 12.26 -15.28 10.15
C LEU A 266 13.77 -15.23 10.43
N ASN A 267 14.58 -14.91 9.41
CA ASN A 267 16.02 -14.85 9.58
C ASN A 267 16.43 -13.69 10.50
N LEU A 268 15.78 -12.53 10.41
CA LEU A 268 16.04 -11.41 11.31
C LEU A 268 15.62 -11.71 12.76
N VAL A 269 14.50 -12.40 13.02
CA VAL A 269 14.08 -12.74 14.40
C VAL A 269 14.91 -13.86 15.03
N ARG A 270 15.55 -14.70 14.21
CA ARG A 270 16.55 -15.67 14.65
C ARG A 270 17.93 -15.04 14.86
N GLY A 271 18.25 -14.01 14.08
CA GLY A 271 19.52 -13.27 14.14
C GLY A 271 19.62 -12.31 15.32
N SER A 272 20.85 -11.90 15.61
CA SER A 272 21.14 -10.85 16.58
C SER A 272 20.81 -9.47 16.02
N ALA A 273 20.19 -8.63 16.84
CA ALA A 273 19.94 -7.22 16.52
C ALA A 273 20.12 -6.38 17.79
N ASN A 274 20.68 -5.19 17.64
CA ASN A 274 20.68 -4.18 18.68
C ASN A 274 19.35 -3.44 18.61
N VAL A 275 18.60 -3.44 19.71
CA VAL A 275 17.26 -2.89 19.80
C VAL A 275 17.25 -1.83 20.89
N SER A 276 16.67 -0.66 20.58
CA SER A 276 16.51 0.41 21.57
C SER A 276 15.59 -0.01 22.71
N GLU A 277 15.95 0.33 23.95
CA GLU A 277 15.13 0.07 25.14
C GLU A 277 13.76 0.77 25.07
N VAL A 278 13.73 1.96 24.48
CA VAL A 278 12.51 2.75 24.33
C VAL A 278 11.94 2.53 22.93
N ALA A 279 10.69 2.07 22.86
CA ALA A 279 9.96 1.93 21.60
C ALA A 279 9.72 3.30 20.94
N ARG A 280 9.46 3.28 19.64
CA ARG A 280 9.03 4.45 18.86
C ARG A 280 7.72 5.00 19.42
N THR A 281 7.64 6.32 19.58
CA THR A 281 6.37 6.98 19.91
C THR A 281 5.39 6.86 18.74
N PRO A 282 4.13 6.41 18.95
CA PRO A 282 3.13 6.32 17.89
C PRO A 282 3.01 7.61 17.05
N GLY A 283 2.96 7.46 15.73
CA GLY A 283 2.90 8.59 14.78
C GLY A 283 4.27 9.20 14.41
N THR A 284 5.35 8.87 15.13
CA THR A 284 6.71 9.32 14.77
C THR A 284 7.16 8.62 13.50
N ARG A 285 7.51 9.37 12.46
CA ARG A 285 7.93 8.75 11.19
C ARG A 285 9.28 8.06 11.32
N PHE A 286 9.52 7.05 10.49
CA PHE A 286 10.79 6.32 10.49
C PHE A 286 11.23 5.99 9.06
N ALA A 287 12.48 5.56 8.95
CA ALA A 287 13.05 4.99 7.74
C ALA A 287 13.66 3.62 8.00
N VAL A 288 13.68 2.80 6.95
CA VAL A 288 14.37 1.51 6.92
C VAL A 288 15.49 1.59 5.90
N LYS A 289 16.72 1.31 6.35
CA LYS A 289 17.90 1.32 5.50
C LYS A 289 18.52 -0.07 5.51
N VAL A 290 18.61 -0.69 4.34
CA VAL A 290 19.13 -2.05 4.18
C VAL A 290 20.23 -2.05 3.11
N GLU A 291 21.35 -2.68 3.43
CA GLU A 291 22.31 -3.13 2.44
C GLU A 291 22.10 -4.62 2.21
N MET A 292 22.10 -5.01 0.93
CA MET A 292 21.87 -6.38 0.51
C MET A 292 23.04 -6.88 -0.32
N ARG A 293 23.58 -8.02 0.09
CA ARG A 293 24.58 -8.77 -0.64
C ARG A 293 23.87 -9.86 -1.46
N PRO A 294 23.96 -9.83 -2.80
CA PRO A 294 23.47 -10.91 -3.62
C PRO A 294 24.47 -12.08 -3.69
N PRO A 295 24.02 -13.29 -4.07
CA PRO A 295 24.89 -14.39 -4.46
C PRO A 295 25.79 -14.01 -5.64
N GLN A 296 27.00 -14.57 -5.66
CA GLN A 296 27.93 -14.39 -6.77
C GLN A 296 27.31 -14.83 -8.11
N GLY A 297 27.53 -14.02 -9.15
CA GLY A 297 26.98 -14.27 -10.49
C GLY A 297 25.47 -14.01 -10.63
N ARG A 298 24.77 -13.59 -9.56
CA ARG A 298 23.35 -13.26 -9.62
C ARG A 298 23.14 -11.76 -9.77
N ARG A 299 22.42 -11.38 -10.82
CA ARG A 299 21.96 -9.99 -11.00
C ARG A 299 20.76 -9.71 -10.11
N ALA A 300 20.93 -8.86 -9.11
CA ALA A 300 19.83 -8.35 -8.28
C ALA A 300 19.16 -7.15 -8.94
N VAL A 301 17.84 -7.04 -8.77
CA VAL A 301 17.05 -5.87 -9.20
C VAL A 301 16.45 -5.24 -7.95
N PRO A 302 17.06 -4.19 -7.38
CA PRO A 302 16.62 -3.63 -6.10
C PRO A 302 15.14 -3.23 -6.05
N GLY A 303 14.56 -2.74 -7.14
CA GLY A 303 13.13 -2.40 -7.16
C GLY A 303 12.21 -3.60 -6.94
N ASP A 304 12.58 -4.77 -7.46
CA ASP A 304 11.81 -6.02 -7.26
C ASP A 304 12.03 -6.58 -5.84
N LEU A 305 13.13 -6.23 -5.19
CA LEU A 305 13.54 -6.72 -3.87
C LEU A 305 13.00 -5.82 -2.73
N MET A 306 12.88 -4.52 -3.00
CA MET A 306 12.57 -3.46 -2.03
C MET A 306 11.40 -3.80 -1.10
N LYS A 307 10.21 -4.03 -1.67
CA LYS A 307 8.98 -4.16 -0.86
C LYS A 307 9.07 -5.33 0.12
N GLY A 308 9.35 -6.53 -0.40
CA GLY A 308 9.46 -7.72 0.46
C GLY A 308 10.55 -7.61 1.52
N THR A 309 11.66 -6.93 1.22
CA THR A 309 12.74 -6.72 2.18
C THR A 309 12.35 -5.73 3.28
N LEU A 310 11.73 -4.61 2.92
CA LEU A 310 11.26 -3.62 3.89
C LEU A 310 10.11 -4.17 4.73
N ASP A 311 9.10 -4.79 4.11
CA ASP A 311 7.96 -5.39 4.81
C ASP A 311 8.47 -6.41 5.84
N GLY A 312 9.36 -7.32 5.44
CA GLY A 312 9.93 -8.32 6.36
C GLY A 312 10.77 -7.71 7.48
N THR A 313 11.55 -6.66 7.17
CA THR A 313 12.36 -5.94 8.16
C THR A 313 11.47 -5.24 9.18
N ILE A 314 10.44 -4.52 8.73
CA ILE A 314 9.47 -3.84 9.62
C ILE A 314 8.77 -4.87 10.50
N CYS A 315 8.30 -5.98 9.93
CA CYS A 315 7.67 -7.06 10.68
C CYS A 315 8.59 -7.65 11.76
N ALA A 316 9.91 -7.74 11.52
CA ALA A 316 10.87 -8.32 12.48
C ALA A 316 11.06 -7.47 13.75
N PHE A 317 10.62 -6.20 13.72
CA PHE A 317 10.68 -5.25 14.82
C PHE A 317 9.29 -4.73 15.23
N GLN A 318 8.25 -5.52 14.94
CA GLN A 318 6.91 -5.39 15.45
C GLN A 318 6.47 -6.67 16.18
N ALA A 319 5.51 -6.54 17.09
CA ALA A 319 4.86 -7.69 17.71
C ALA A 319 3.41 -7.81 17.26
N HIS A 320 2.98 -9.04 17.01
CA HIS A 320 1.59 -9.43 16.84
C HIS A 320 0.86 -9.46 18.19
N THR A 321 -0.45 -9.17 18.21
CA THR A 321 -1.23 -9.25 19.47
C THR A 321 -2.53 -10.05 19.37
N ASP A 322 -3.03 -10.39 18.18
CA ASP A 322 -4.25 -11.21 18.02
C ASP A 322 -3.93 -12.71 18.19
N THR A 323 -4.05 -13.21 19.42
CA THR A 323 -3.78 -14.62 19.72
C THR A 323 -4.84 -15.58 19.20
N ALA A 324 -6.03 -15.11 18.79
CA ALA A 324 -7.12 -15.99 18.38
C ALA A 324 -6.87 -16.66 17.03
N ALA A 325 -6.30 -15.92 16.06
CA ALA A 325 -5.95 -16.45 14.74
C ALA A 325 -4.52 -17.01 14.66
N LEU A 326 -3.72 -16.82 15.72
CA LEU A 326 -2.29 -17.08 15.73
C LEU A 326 -1.92 -18.54 15.44
N PRO A 327 -2.59 -19.58 16.00
CA PRO A 327 -2.23 -20.97 15.70
C PRO A 327 -2.38 -21.31 14.21
N GLN A 328 -3.45 -20.85 13.58
CA GLN A 328 -3.68 -21.08 12.15
C GLN A 328 -2.68 -20.31 11.28
N VAL A 329 -2.30 -19.09 11.70
CA VAL A 329 -1.24 -18.31 11.04
C VAL A 329 0.10 -19.04 11.12
N ALA A 330 0.45 -19.55 12.31
CA ALA A 330 1.71 -20.23 12.55
C ALA A 330 1.82 -21.54 11.77
N GLU A 331 0.74 -22.34 11.70
CA GLU A 331 0.67 -23.56 10.89
C GLU A 331 0.90 -23.27 9.39
N ARG A 332 0.29 -22.20 8.86
CA ARG A 332 0.51 -21.83 7.46
C ARG A 332 1.92 -21.36 7.20
N LEU A 333 2.50 -20.59 8.12
CA LEU A 333 3.88 -20.13 8.01
C LEU A 333 4.87 -21.31 8.10
N SER A 334 4.65 -22.27 9.00
CA SER A 334 5.53 -23.44 9.16
C SER A 334 5.49 -24.37 7.94
N ALA A 335 4.36 -24.46 7.25
CA ALA A 335 4.26 -25.18 5.97
C ALA A 335 5.08 -24.52 4.84
N MET A 336 5.50 -23.25 5.01
CA MET A 336 6.18 -22.46 3.98
C MET A 336 7.64 -22.13 4.30
N MET A 337 8.05 -22.29 5.55
CA MET A 337 9.30 -21.78 6.11
C MET A 337 9.96 -22.84 7.00
N PRO A 338 11.30 -22.87 7.12
CA PRO A 338 12.00 -23.85 7.95
C PRO A 338 11.93 -23.47 9.45
N ALA A 339 10.73 -23.39 10.01
CA ALA A 339 10.43 -23.14 11.42
C ALA A 339 9.15 -23.88 11.82
N ASP A 340 9.10 -24.42 13.02
CA ASP A 340 7.87 -25.01 13.55
C ASP A 340 6.86 -23.94 14.00
N ALA A 341 5.59 -24.35 14.16
CA ALA A 341 4.53 -23.42 14.53
C ALA A 341 4.79 -22.77 15.89
N THR A 342 5.29 -23.51 16.88
CA THR A 342 5.56 -23.01 18.24
C THR A 342 6.62 -21.90 18.23
N GLU A 343 7.70 -22.08 17.46
CA GLU A 343 8.69 -21.04 17.25
C GLU A 343 8.05 -19.82 16.59
N ILE A 344 7.27 -19.99 15.52
CA ILE A 344 6.63 -18.88 14.82
C ILE A 344 5.72 -18.07 15.75
N GLU A 345 4.89 -18.75 16.55
CA GLU A 345 4.03 -18.10 17.55
C GLU A 345 4.86 -17.28 18.55
N ALA A 346 5.90 -17.91 19.13
CA ALA A 346 6.77 -17.26 20.09
C ALA A 346 7.48 -16.03 19.51
N ARG A 347 7.92 -16.10 18.25
CA ARG A 347 8.57 -14.98 17.55
C ARG A 347 7.60 -13.86 17.20
N LEU A 348 6.39 -14.19 16.76
CA LEU A 348 5.36 -13.19 16.46
C LEU A 348 4.91 -12.43 17.71
N LEU A 349 4.89 -13.07 18.88
CA LEU A 349 4.51 -12.48 20.16
C LEU A 349 5.65 -11.78 20.90
N ASP A 350 6.89 -11.79 20.38
CA ASP A 350 8.05 -11.26 21.10
C ASP A 350 8.05 -9.73 21.14
N VAL A 351 7.48 -9.18 22.22
CA VAL A 351 7.41 -7.73 22.44
C VAL A 351 8.77 -7.07 22.70
N ARG A 352 9.83 -7.84 23.02
CA ARG A 352 11.15 -7.27 23.34
C ARG A 352 11.82 -6.64 22.13
N ARG A 353 11.44 -7.08 20.91
CA ARG A 353 11.95 -6.54 19.64
C ARG A 353 11.03 -5.50 19.02
N ALA A 354 9.85 -5.26 19.62
CA ALA A 354 8.77 -4.48 19.03
C ALA A 354 8.97 -2.95 19.11
N VAL A 355 10.14 -2.46 18.67
CA VAL A 355 10.49 -1.03 18.73
C VAL A 355 9.69 -0.18 17.76
N ILE A 356 9.14 -0.74 16.68
CA ILE A 356 8.22 0.01 15.80
C ILE A 356 6.84 0.12 16.43
N GLY A 357 6.46 -0.87 17.24
CA GLY A 357 5.20 -0.97 17.94
C GLY A 357 4.55 -2.34 17.82
N LYS A 358 3.33 -2.44 18.35
CA LYS A 358 2.50 -3.64 18.32
C LYS A 358 1.42 -3.49 17.23
N SER A 359 1.06 -4.59 16.58
CA SER A 359 -0.03 -4.64 15.60
C SER A 359 -0.96 -5.79 15.96
N SER A 360 -2.27 -5.53 15.96
CA SER A 360 -3.27 -6.57 16.20
C SER A 360 -3.14 -7.68 15.18
N ARG A 361 -2.98 -7.34 13.90
CA ARG A 361 -2.90 -8.30 12.79
C ARG A 361 -1.66 -8.10 11.94
N LEU A 362 -0.49 -8.17 12.57
CA LEU A 362 0.80 -8.13 11.85
C LEU A 362 0.86 -9.17 10.72
N VAL A 363 0.28 -10.35 10.98
CA VAL A 363 0.02 -11.38 9.99
C VAL A 363 -1.42 -11.85 10.16
N SER A 364 -2.10 -12.11 9.05
CA SER A 364 -3.41 -12.74 9.02
C SER A 364 -3.45 -13.86 7.99
N THR A 365 -4.40 -14.77 8.13
CA THR A 365 -4.65 -15.80 7.12
C THR A 365 -5.13 -15.15 5.81
N PHE A 366 -4.63 -15.64 4.67
CA PHE A 366 -5.03 -15.16 3.36
C PHE A 366 -4.98 -16.27 2.32
N ARG A 367 -6.14 -16.63 1.75
CA ARG A 367 -6.29 -17.79 0.86
C ARG A 367 -5.66 -19.04 1.51
N GLU A 368 -4.72 -19.69 0.83
CA GLU A 368 -3.96 -20.85 1.34
C GLU A 368 -2.71 -20.45 2.15
N GLY A 369 -2.30 -19.18 2.08
CA GLY A 369 -1.12 -18.66 2.76
C GLY A 369 -1.47 -17.64 3.85
N VAL A 370 -0.60 -16.65 3.99
CA VAL A 370 -0.76 -15.54 4.93
C VAL A 370 -0.55 -14.20 4.22
N GLN A 371 -1.04 -13.14 4.83
CA GLN A 371 -0.81 -11.77 4.44
C GLN A 371 -0.10 -11.04 5.58
N TRP A 372 1.01 -10.38 5.27
CA TRP A 372 1.72 -9.49 6.18
C TRP A 372 1.13 -8.09 6.10
N ASN A 373 0.90 -7.45 7.25
CA ASN A 373 0.39 -6.09 7.36
C ASN A 373 1.28 -5.29 8.33
N PRO A 374 2.53 -4.99 7.92
CA PRO A 374 3.41 -4.10 8.70
C PRO A 374 2.78 -2.72 8.90
N THR A 375 3.28 -1.95 9.87
CA THR A 375 2.98 -0.51 10.01
C THR A 375 3.92 0.30 9.12
N ASP A 376 3.97 -0.06 7.84
CA ASP A 376 4.79 0.52 6.77
C ASP A 376 4.28 1.88 6.27
N HIS A 377 3.00 2.20 6.45
CA HIS A 377 2.47 3.54 6.18
C HIS A 377 3.12 4.69 7.00
N ASP A 378 3.81 4.37 8.10
CA ASP A 378 4.62 5.29 8.91
C ASP A 378 6.11 5.35 8.46
N CYS A 379 6.52 4.42 7.60
CA CYS A 379 7.80 4.42 6.91
C CYS A 379 7.74 5.43 5.75
N VAL A 380 8.36 6.58 5.94
CA VAL A 380 8.29 7.68 4.98
C VAL A 380 9.52 7.81 4.10
N ALA A 381 10.56 7.01 4.37
CA ALA A 381 11.75 6.92 3.54
C ALA A 381 12.40 5.55 3.70
N GLY A 382 13.20 5.14 2.72
CA GLY A 382 13.92 3.88 2.80
C GLY A 382 15.05 3.75 1.80
N GLU A 383 15.92 2.79 2.06
CA GLU A 383 17.05 2.46 1.20
C GLU A 383 17.20 0.95 1.07
N LEU A 384 17.44 0.50 -0.17
CA LEU A 384 17.97 -0.82 -0.46
C LEU A 384 19.18 -0.65 -1.37
N LEU A 385 20.37 -0.80 -0.79
CA LEU A 385 21.64 -0.66 -1.50
C LEU A 385 22.25 -2.04 -1.76
N LEU A 386 22.88 -2.22 -2.93
CA LEU A 386 23.60 -3.47 -3.20
C LEU A 386 25.04 -3.40 -2.70
N ALA A 387 25.48 -4.44 -2.00
CA ALA A 387 26.88 -4.64 -1.64
C ALA A 387 27.51 -5.71 -2.53
N GLU A 388 28.84 -5.70 -2.61
CA GLU A 388 29.58 -6.71 -3.37
C GLU A 388 29.29 -8.13 -2.86
N PRO A 389 29.09 -9.10 -3.78
CA PRO A 389 28.92 -10.51 -3.44
C PRO A 389 30.19 -11.06 -2.77
N VAL A 390 30.01 -12.00 -1.85
CA VAL A 390 31.12 -12.66 -1.12
C VAL A 390 31.05 -14.19 -1.27
N ASP A 391 29.84 -14.74 -1.38
CA ASP A 391 29.56 -16.16 -1.52
C ASP A 391 28.31 -16.39 -2.39
N ASP A 392 27.76 -17.60 -2.33
CA ASP A 392 26.56 -18.02 -3.06
C ASP A 392 25.25 -17.76 -2.31
N ARG A 393 25.29 -16.98 -1.22
CA ARG A 393 24.14 -16.72 -0.34
C ARG A 393 23.74 -15.26 -0.37
N TRP A 394 22.46 -15.04 -0.10
CA TRP A 394 21.95 -13.71 0.19
C TRP A 394 22.28 -13.33 1.62
N ALA A 395 22.66 -12.08 1.84
CA ALA A 395 22.76 -11.52 3.18
C ALA A 395 22.25 -10.08 3.21
N ILE A 396 21.71 -9.65 4.36
CA ILE A 396 21.32 -8.26 4.57
C ILE A 396 21.90 -7.73 5.87
N LYS A 397 22.24 -6.45 5.90
CA LYS A 397 22.49 -5.68 7.12
C LYS A 397 21.66 -4.40 7.06
N GLY A 398 21.37 -3.79 8.19
CA GLY A 398 20.53 -2.61 8.15
C GLY A 398 20.21 -1.98 9.48
N GLU A 399 19.42 -0.92 9.39
CA GLU A 399 18.98 -0.13 10.52
C GLU A 399 17.58 0.44 10.29
N ILE A 400 16.91 0.72 11.40
CA ILE A 400 15.62 1.39 11.46
C ILE A 400 15.83 2.65 12.30
N VAL A 401 15.47 3.79 11.74
CA VAL A 401 15.78 5.10 12.33
C VAL A 401 14.54 5.98 12.37
N GLU A 402 14.33 6.69 13.47
CA GLU A 402 13.34 7.76 13.53
C GLU A 402 13.73 8.88 12.57
N LEU A 403 12.73 9.57 12.03
CA LEU A 403 12.91 10.70 11.14
C LEU A 403 12.25 11.95 11.72
N LEU A 404 12.93 13.08 11.51
CA LEU A 404 12.49 14.40 11.89
C LEU A 404 12.31 15.24 10.61
N ARG A 405 11.28 16.07 10.57
CA ARG A 405 11.12 17.07 9.50
C ARG A 405 12.12 18.21 9.69
#